data_AF-A0A0B6SBL1-F1
#
_entry.id   AF-A0A0B6SBL1-F1
#
_cell.length_a   1.000
_cell.length_b   1.000
_cell.length_c   1.000
_cell.angle_alpha   90.00
_cell.angle_beta   90.00
_cell.angle_gamma   90.00
#
_symmetry.space_group_name_H-M   'P 1'
#
loop_
_entity.id
_entity.type
_entity.pdbx_description
1 polymer ?
#
loop_
_entity_poly.entity_id
_entity_poly.type
_entity_poly.pdbx_seq_one_letter_code
_entity_poly.pdbx_strand_id
1 'polypeptide(L)'
;MPTENSRSSPAPASPSRRGALRRLAANAAGGVGATLLPTLAPAAPLEVAPWTREPGAALLSPPYGQPSPHEADVIRRSARPAAMPGSGSSMTPLAELHGTLTPNGLVYERHHAGVPAIDPDQHRLAVHGLVREARLYTMDDLLRLPSETRIHFLECSGNTRSEWAGPSGQPVQYTHGLLSCCEWTGVRLATLLDQSGVDPAARWLLAEGADGAAMTRSLPLDRILERALVVYAQNGERLRPENGYPLRLIVPGFEGNTHVKWLRRLKLIAAPEMTREETSKYTTLLPNGCARQFVFEMDAKSVITRPSAGHRLAARGYYALSGYAWSGRGRIRRVEVSTDGGRSWREARLAGAPHDRALTRFEADWTWDGGPANLQSRAIDETGYVQPTREALVAARGLNSEYHYNGIQNWRVDETGEVRNA
;
A
#
# COMPACT_ATOMS: atom_id res chain seq x y z
N MET A 1 -37.24 51.97 54.14
CA MET A 1 -38.64 52.39 53.92
C MET A 1 -38.60 53.73 53.20
N PRO A 2 -39.39 54.04 52.15
CA PRO A 2 -40.50 53.32 51.47
C PRO A 2 -40.12 52.87 50.02
N THR A 3 -40.51 51.68 49.54
CA THR A 3 -41.69 51.31 48.70
C THR A 3 -41.86 52.06 47.37
N GLU A 4 -41.64 51.37 46.23
CA GLU A 4 -42.72 51.05 45.29
C GLU A 4 -42.32 50.00 44.23
N ASN A 5 -43.32 49.18 43.89
CA ASN A 5 -43.31 48.00 43.05
C ASN A 5 -43.34 48.37 41.56
N SER A 6 -42.51 47.73 40.73
CA SER A 6 -42.93 47.40 39.36
C SER A 6 -42.47 46.00 38.97
N ARG A 7 -43.43 45.20 38.54
CA ARG A 7 -43.31 43.78 38.20
C ARG A 7 -42.70 43.66 36.79
N SER A 8 -41.54 43.03 36.67
CA SER A 8 -41.03 42.51 35.40
C SER A 8 -41.35 41.01 35.29
N SER A 9 -42.15 40.66 34.28
CA SER A 9 -42.55 39.28 33.96
C SER A 9 -41.36 38.36 33.64
N PRO A 10 -41.39 37.08 34.05
CA PRO A 10 -40.36 36.12 33.69
C PRO A 10 -40.46 35.68 32.22
N ALA A 11 -39.30 35.51 31.59
CA ALA A 11 -39.13 35.00 30.23
C ALA A 11 -39.77 33.60 30.05
N PRO A 12 -40.32 33.27 28.86
CA PRO A 12 -40.97 32.00 28.63
C PRO A 12 -39.97 30.83 28.67
N ALA A 13 -40.30 29.82 29.47
CA ALA A 13 -39.57 28.57 29.58
C ALA A 13 -39.46 27.85 28.23
N SER A 14 -38.27 27.32 27.94
CA SER A 14 -38.01 26.45 26.80
C SER A 14 -38.86 25.17 26.87
N PRO A 15 -39.48 24.73 25.74
CA PRO A 15 -40.33 23.55 25.77
C PRO A 15 -39.50 22.29 25.99
N SER A 16 -39.86 21.51 27.01
CA SER A 16 -39.24 20.22 27.28
C SER A 16 -39.46 19.25 26.11
N ARG A 17 -38.44 18.45 25.79
CA ARG A 17 -38.43 17.44 24.71
C ARG A 17 -39.55 16.37 24.80
N ARG A 18 -40.37 16.35 25.86
CA ARG A 18 -41.52 15.43 26.00
C ARG A 18 -42.81 15.91 25.33
N GLY A 19 -42.89 17.17 24.88
CA GLY A 19 -44.09 17.70 24.20
C GLY A 19 -44.17 17.43 22.69
N ALA A 20 -43.04 17.21 22.01
CA ALA A 20 -42.99 17.10 20.55
C ALA A 20 -43.53 15.77 20.00
N LEU A 21 -43.53 14.70 20.80
CA LEU A 21 -43.97 13.36 20.35
C LEU A 21 -45.49 13.15 20.40
N ARG A 22 -46.27 14.05 21.02
CA ARG A 22 -47.75 13.92 21.09
C ARG A 22 -48.50 14.59 19.94
N ARG A 23 -47.84 15.36 19.07
CA ARG A 23 -48.50 16.08 17.96
C ARG A 23 -48.43 15.40 16.60
N LEU A 24 -47.73 14.27 16.48
CA LEU A 24 -47.68 13.48 15.23
C LEU A 24 -48.83 12.47 15.08
N ALA A 25 -49.69 12.31 16.10
CA ALA A 25 -50.73 11.27 16.10
C ALA A 25 -52.15 11.74 15.69
N ALA A 26 -52.34 13.01 15.28
CA ALA A 26 -53.70 13.56 15.14
C ALA A 26 -54.11 14.03 13.74
N ASN A 27 -53.29 13.89 12.68
CA ASN A 27 -53.64 14.36 11.33
C ASN A 27 -53.37 13.33 10.22
N ALA A 28 -54.01 12.15 10.31
CA ALA A 28 -54.09 11.21 9.19
C ALA A 28 -55.42 10.44 9.22
N ALA A 29 -56.54 11.17 9.24
CA ALA A 29 -57.85 10.60 8.90
C ALA A 29 -58.21 11.06 7.48
N GLY A 30 -57.83 10.27 6.49
CA GLY A 30 -58.15 10.56 5.09
C GLY A 30 -57.38 9.70 4.09
N GLY A 31 -57.88 8.49 3.84
CA GLY A 31 -57.67 7.71 2.62
C GLY A 31 -56.24 7.26 2.29
N VAL A 32 -55.84 6.07 2.75
CA VAL A 32 -54.69 5.33 2.21
C VAL A 32 -55.01 3.84 2.23
N GLY A 33 -54.90 3.18 1.07
CA GLY A 33 -54.99 1.72 0.98
C GLY A 33 -53.99 1.08 1.94
N ALA A 34 -54.42 0.04 2.65
CA ALA A 34 -53.60 -0.65 3.64
C ALA A 34 -52.38 -1.32 2.97
N THR A 35 -51.29 -0.57 2.77
CA THR A 35 -49.97 -1.16 2.67
C THR A 35 -49.69 -1.78 4.03
N LEU A 36 -49.84 -3.09 4.12
CA LEU A 36 -49.37 -3.89 5.25
C LEU A 36 -47.87 -3.60 5.40
N LEU A 37 -47.54 -2.72 6.36
CA LEU A 37 -46.16 -2.61 6.83
C LEU A 37 -45.79 -4.00 7.36
N PRO A 38 -44.68 -4.61 6.91
CA PRO A 38 -44.27 -5.89 7.45
C PRO A 38 -44.09 -5.71 8.96
N THR A 39 -44.90 -6.44 9.73
CA THR A 39 -44.73 -6.52 11.18
C THR A 39 -43.34 -7.12 11.42
N LEU A 40 -42.38 -6.28 11.79
CA LEU A 40 -41.08 -6.74 12.25
C LEU A 40 -41.32 -7.70 13.40
N ALA A 41 -40.98 -8.97 13.19
CA ALA A 41 -41.04 -9.96 14.26
C ALA A 41 -40.21 -9.45 15.45
N PRO A 42 -40.67 -9.62 16.71
CA PRO A 42 -39.88 -9.26 17.86
C PRO A 42 -38.52 -9.96 17.78
N ALA A 43 -37.44 -9.19 17.88
CA ALA A 43 -36.09 -9.75 17.83
C ALA A 43 -35.92 -10.78 18.96
N ALA A 44 -35.30 -11.92 18.65
CA ALA A 44 -34.98 -12.93 19.65
C ALA A 44 -34.09 -12.30 20.76
N PRO A 45 -34.24 -12.73 22.03
CA PRO A 45 -33.36 -12.29 23.10
C PRO A 45 -31.90 -12.59 22.76
N LEU A 46 -31.00 -11.64 23.02
CA LEU A 46 -29.56 -11.83 22.81
C LEU A 46 -29.02 -12.83 23.84
N GLU A 47 -28.54 -14.00 23.38
CA GLU A 47 -27.94 -15.00 24.26
C GLU A 47 -26.59 -14.52 24.83
N VAL A 48 -26.37 -14.77 26.13
CA VAL A 48 -25.09 -14.45 26.79
C VAL A 48 -24.05 -15.49 26.40
N ALA A 49 -23.12 -15.09 25.53
CA ALA A 49 -22.06 -15.93 25.02
C ALA A 49 -21.06 -16.38 26.11
N PRO A 50 -20.36 -17.52 25.94
CA PRO A 50 -19.44 -18.06 26.95
C PRO A 50 -18.34 -17.09 27.39
N TRP A 51 -17.76 -16.32 26.46
CA TRP A 51 -16.70 -15.33 26.77
C TRP A 51 -17.14 -14.14 27.62
N THR A 52 -18.44 -14.00 27.88
CA THR A 52 -18.98 -12.99 28.82
C THR A 52 -19.09 -13.55 30.24
N ARG A 53 -18.89 -14.85 30.43
CA ARG A 53 -19.09 -15.55 31.72
C ARG A 53 -17.82 -15.74 32.53
N GLU A 54 -16.65 -15.61 31.90
CA GLU A 54 -15.36 -15.85 32.52
C GLU A 54 -14.35 -14.76 32.12
N PRO A 55 -13.41 -14.36 33.02
CA PRO A 55 -12.31 -13.48 32.66
C PRO A 55 -11.42 -14.06 31.55
N GLY A 56 -10.96 -13.20 30.65
CA GLY A 56 -10.01 -13.56 29.59
C GLY A 56 -8.55 -13.66 30.08
N ALA A 57 -7.61 -13.70 29.12
CA ALA A 57 -6.18 -13.73 29.40
C ALA A 57 -5.71 -12.50 30.20
N ALA A 58 -4.67 -12.69 31.02
CA ALA A 58 -4.06 -11.63 31.81
C ALA A 58 -3.32 -10.60 30.94
N LEU A 59 -3.13 -9.40 31.47
CA LEU A 59 -2.29 -8.36 30.86
C LEU A 59 -0.86 -8.88 30.66
N LEU A 60 -0.20 -8.44 29.57
CA LEU A 60 1.16 -8.85 29.18
C LEU A 60 1.32 -10.34 28.80
N SER A 61 0.26 -10.98 28.31
CA SER A 61 0.30 -12.37 27.83
C SER A 61 -0.19 -12.49 26.38
N PRO A 62 0.68 -12.27 25.37
CA PRO A 62 2.11 -11.95 25.46
C PRO A 62 2.42 -10.44 25.63
N PRO A 63 3.66 -10.06 26.02
CA PRO A 63 4.08 -8.65 26.10
C PRO A 63 4.11 -7.92 24.75
N TYR A 64 4.33 -8.65 23.65
CA TYR A 64 4.22 -8.14 22.28
C TYR A 64 3.10 -8.89 21.56
N GLY A 65 2.01 -8.18 21.26
CA GLY A 65 0.78 -8.76 20.72
C GLY A 65 0.98 -9.52 19.40
N GLN A 66 0.14 -10.53 19.21
CA GLN A 66 0.03 -11.30 17.96
C GLN A 66 -1.41 -11.20 17.44
N PRO A 67 -1.63 -11.42 16.13
CA PRO A 67 -2.98 -11.52 15.58
C PRO A 67 -3.81 -12.60 16.28
N SER A 68 -5.14 -12.42 16.28
CA SER A 68 -6.09 -13.44 16.75
C SER A 68 -5.89 -14.76 15.98
N PRO A 69 -6.08 -15.93 16.61
CA PRO A 69 -6.09 -17.21 15.90
C PRO A 69 -7.12 -17.29 14.77
N HIS A 70 -8.19 -16.47 14.82
CA HIS A 70 -9.18 -16.38 13.75
C HIS A 70 -8.68 -15.65 12.49
N GLU A 71 -7.51 -15.01 12.56
CA GLU A 71 -6.83 -14.33 11.46
C GLU A 71 -5.58 -15.12 10.99
N ALA A 72 -5.47 -16.41 11.34
CA ALA A 72 -4.28 -17.22 11.08
C ALA A 72 -3.91 -17.36 9.60
N ASP A 73 -4.87 -17.16 8.69
CA ASP A 73 -4.66 -17.20 7.23
C ASP A 73 -4.21 -15.85 6.63
N VAL A 74 -4.20 -14.78 7.42
CA VAL A 74 -3.73 -13.45 7.00
C VAL A 74 -2.21 -13.41 7.12
N ILE A 75 -1.55 -14.12 6.20
CA ILE A 75 -0.10 -14.32 6.20
C ILE A 75 0.52 -14.00 4.84
N ARG A 76 1.85 -13.81 4.85
CA ARG A 76 2.65 -13.78 3.62
C ARG A 76 2.62 -15.16 2.95
N ARG A 77 2.52 -15.19 1.62
CA ARG A 77 2.59 -16.44 0.82
C ARG A 77 3.59 -16.29 -0.31
N SER A 78 4.27 -17.37 -0.69
CA SER A 78 5.13 -17.36 -1.88
C SER A 78 4.39 -17.95 -3.07
N ALA A 79 4.46 -17.28 -4.22
CA ALA A 79 3.91 -17.79 -5.48
C ALA A 79 4.76 -18.93 -6.08
N ARG A 80 6.05 -18.98 -5.73
CA ARG A 80 7.03 -19.91 -6.32
C ARG A 80 8.01 -20.41 -5.27
N PRO A 81 8.48 -21.65 -5.37
CA PRO A 81 9.65 -22.09 -4.60
C PRO A 81 10.85 -21.17 -4.85
N ALA A 82 11.72 -21.04 -3.84
CA ALA A 82 12.98 -20.34 -4.00
C ALA A 82 13.83 -21.02 -5.08
N ALA A 83 14.29 -20.26 -6.07
CA ALA A 83 15.12 -20.82 -7.15
C ALA A 83 16.50 -21.26 -6.64
N MET A 84 16.99 -20.60 -5.59
CA MET A 84 18.23 -20.89 -4.89
C MET A 84 18.02 -20.61 -3.39
N PRO A 85 18.78 -21.24 -2.48
CA PRO A 85 18.71 -20.93 -1.06
C PRO A 85 18.84 -19.43 -0.79
N GLY A 86 17.90 -18.87 -0.01
CA GLY A 86 17.86 -17.44 0.32
C GLY A 86 17.36 -16.50 -0.78
N SER A 87 17.13 -16.97 -2.01
CA SER A 87 16.60 -16.13 -3.10
C SER A 87 15.12 -16.41 -3.35
N GLY A 88 14.26 -15.44 -3.10
CA GLY A 88 12.82 -15.59 -3.29
C GLY A 88 12.02 -14.36 -2.90
N SER A 89 10.70 -14.46 -3.04
CA SER A 89 9.76 -13.44 -2.56
C SER A 89 8.52 -14.03 -1.92
N SER A 90 8.03 -13.36 -0.90
CA SER A 90 6.68 -13.56 -0.36
C SER A 90 5.77 -12.41 -0.81
N MET A 91 4.46 -12.56 -0.64
CA MET A 91 3.45 -11.60 -1.09
C MET A 91 2.53 -11.17 0.05
N THR A 92 2.29 -9.87 0.15
CA THR A 92 1.34 -9.26 1.09
C THR A 92 -0.10 -9.70 0.78
N PRO A 93 -0.90 -10.13 1.78
CA PRO A 93 -2.29 -10.55 1.60
C PRO A 93 -3.23 -9.35 1.40
N LEU A 94 -3.10 -8.63 0.29
CA LEU A 94 -3.78 -7.33 0.05
C LEU A 94 -5.30 -7.37 0.19
N ALA A 95 -5.94 -8.51 -0.13
CA ALA A 95 -7.38 -8.70 0.04
C ALA A 95 -7.81 -8.54 1.51
N GLU A 96 -6.96 -8.94 2.46
CA GLU A 96 -7.29 -8.97 3.88
C GLU A 96 -6.93 -7.69 4.64
N LEU A 97 -6.21 -6.77 3.98
CA LEU A 97 -5.73 -5.55 4.62
C LEU A 97 -6.73 -4.40 4.52
N HIS A 98 -6.78 -3.62 5.61
CA HIS A 98 -7.59 -2.41 5.75
C HIS A 98 -6.71 -1.15 5.73
N GLY A 99 -7.31 0.00 5.43
CA GLY A 99 -6.57 1.27 5.33
C GLY A 99 -5.50 1.21 4.24
N THR A 100 -4.37 1.90 4.48
CA THR A 100 -3.24 2.03 3.55
C THR A 100 -1.91 1.51 4.09
N LEU A 101 -1.74 1.40 5.41
CA LEU A 101 -0.51 0.89 6.01
C LEU A 101 -0.50 -0.64 6.09
N THR A 102 0.58 -1.24 5.63
CA THR A 102 0.83 -2.67 5.71
C THR A 102 1.48 -2.99 7.06
N PRO A 103 0.90 -3.88 7.90
CA PRO A 103 1.52 -4.33 9.14
C PRO A 103 2.92 -4.89 8.90
N ASN A 104 3.87 -4.63 9.80
CA ASN A 104 5.29 -4.99 9.59
C ASN A 104 5.48 -6.49 9.29
N GLY A 105 4.77 -7.37 10.00
CA GLY A 105 4.78 -8.82 9.78
C GLY A 105 4.15 -9.28 8.45
N LEU A 106 3.54 -8.39 7.68
CA LEU A 106 2.87 -8.68 6.40
C LEU A 106 3.46 -7.91 5.21
N VAL A 107 4.43 -7.03 5.45
CA VAL A 107 5.22 -6.42 4.36
C VAL A 107 5.87 -7.50 3.53
N TYR A 108 5.70 -7.46 2.21
CA TYR A 108 6.21 -8.51 1.34
C TYR A 108 7.74 -8.57 1.40
N GLU A 109 8.29 -9.76 1.21
CA GLU A 109 9.73 -9.96 1.22
C GLU A 109 10.25 -10.18 -0.19
N ARG A 110 11.44 -9.67 -0.48
CA ARG A 110 12.26 -10.08 -1.62
C ARG A 110 13.72 -10.08 -1.21
N HIS A 111 14.36 -11.24 -1.38
CA HIS A 111 15.76 -11.48 -1.04
C HIS A 111 16.49 -12.12 -2.21
N HIS A 112 17.80 -11.91 -2.29
CA HIS A 112 18.67 -12.55 -3.28
C HIS A 112 19.76 -13.43 -2.62
N ALA A 113 19.98 -13.29 -1.31
CA ALA A 113 20.91 -14.12 -0.52
C ALA A 113 20.46 -14.31 0.94
N GLY A 114 19.14 -14.38 1.16
CA GLY A 114 18.55 -14.59 2.49
C GLY A 114 18.53 -13.33 3.35
N VAL A 115 18.25 -13.51 4.65
CA VAL A 115 18.19 -12.45 5.64
C VAL A 115 19.42 -12.57 6.55
N PRO A 116 20.39 -11.63 6.48
CA PRO A 116 21.54 -11.63 7.38
C PRO A 116 21.10 -11.26 8.81
N ALA A 117 21.76 -11.87 9.80
CA ALA A 117 21.67 -11.46 11.19
C ALA A 117 22.74 -10.40 11.46
N ILE A 118 22.33 -9.13 11.52
CA ILE A 118 23.25 -8.00 11.70
C ILE A 118 23.10 -7.45 13.11
N ASP A 119 24.22 -7.43 13.83
CA ASP A 119 24.36 -6.68 15.09
C ASP A 119 24.44 -5.17 14.77
N PRO A 120 23.51 -4.33 15.30
CA PRO A 120 23.53 -2.90 15.04
C PRO A 120 24.81 -2.20 15.53
N ASP A 121 25.46 -2.72 16.58
CA ASP A 121 26.67 -2.11 17.15
C ASP A 121 27.89 -2.33 16.26
N GLN A 122 27.83 -3.37 15.42
CA GLN A 122 28.85 -3.71 14.42
C GLN A 122 28.54 -3.11 13.04
N HIS A 123 27.29 -2.74 12.79
CA HIS A 123 26.89 -2.17 11.51
C HIS A 123 27.54 -0.80 11.26
N ARG A 124 28.00 -0.57 10.04
CA ARG A 124 28.58 0.70 9.59
C ARG A 124 28.02 1.08 8.23
N LEU A 125 27.73 2.37 8.06
CA LEU A 125 27.40 2.96 6.77
C LEU A 125 28.56 3.82 6.28
N ALA A 126 29.17 3.44 5.15
CA ALA A 126 30.19 4.23 4.49
C ALA A 126 29.57 5.18 3.46
N VAL A 127 29.87 6.48 3.55
CA VAL A 127 29.57 7.49 2.53
C VAL A 127 30.89 7.98 1.95
N HIS A 128 31.17 7.67 0.69
CA HIS A 128 32.48 7.91 0.09
C HIS A 128 32.43 8.07 -1.44
N GLY A 129 33.59 8.13 -2.11
CA GLY A 129 33.69 8.29 -3.56
C GLY A 129 33.96 9.74 -3.93
N LEU A 130 33.17 10.29 -4.85
CA LEU A 130 33.22 11.69 -5.26
C LEU A 130 32.60 12.61 -4.19
N VAL A 131 33.30 12.73 -3.06
CA VAL A 131 32.97 13.59 -1.92
C VAL A 131 34.25 14.26 -1.41
N ARG A 132 34.11 15.40 -0.75
CA ARG A 132 35.21 16.14 -0.12
C ARG A 132 35.78 15.39 1.08
N GLU A 133 34.93 14.78 1.89
CA GLU A 133 35.32 14.03 3.08
C GLU A 133 34.52 12.73 3.16
N ALA A 134 35.20 11.59 3.08
CA ALA A 134 34.56 10.29 3.28
C ALA A 134 34.20 10.09 4.76
N ARG A 135 33.02 9.53 5.02
CA ARG A 135 32.50 9.34 6.38
C ARG A 135 32.06 7.89 6.59
N LEU A 136 32.24 7.43 7.83
CA LEU A 136 31.78 6.12 8.30
C LEU A 136 30.87 6.35 9.51
N TYR A 137 29.60 6.00 9.38
CA TYR A 137 28.59 6.20 10.41
C TYR A 137 28.31 4.90 11.15
N THR A 138 28.22 4.99 12.48
CA THR A 138 27.58 3.99 13.34
C THR A 138 26.06 4.18 13.35
N MET A 139 25.32 3.22 13.92
CA MET A 139 23.89 3.42 14.16
C MET A 139 23.63 4.60 15.11
N ASP A 140 24.43 4.77 16.15
CA ASP A 140 24.32 5.89 17.10
C ASP A 140 24.57 7.25 16.43
N ASP A 141 25.46 7.33 15.45
CA ASP A 141 25.64 8.55 14.66
C ASP A 141 24.36 8.91 13.91
N LEU A 142 23.74 7.93 13.24
CA LEU A 142 22.53 8.12 12.45
C LEU A 142 21.32 8.51 13.31
N LEU A 143 21.19 7.94 14.51
CA LEU A 143 20.08 8.23 15.42
C LEU A 143 20.14 9.64 16.04
N ARG A 144 21.32 10.27 16.02
CA ARG A 144 21.49 11.66 16.51
C ARG A 144 21.19 12.70 15.45
N LEU A 145 21.08 12.32 14.18
CA LEU A 145 20.80 13.25 13.09
C LEU A 145 19.30 13.62 13.03
N PRO A 146 18.94 14.78 12.44
CA PRO A 146 17.56 15.12 12.19
C PRO A 146 16.86 14.03 11.40
N SER A 147 15.74 13.54 11.92
CA SER A 147 14.96 12.47 11.30
C SER A 147 13.63 13.00 10.76
N GLU A 148 13.15 12.32 9.72
CA GLU A 148 11.85 12.53 9.14
C GLU A 148 11.08 11.21 9.08
N THR A 149 9.77 11.33 9.14
CA THR A 149 8.83 10.22 9.05
C THR A 149 7.91 10.45 7.86
N ARG A 150 7.88 9.54 6.89
CA ARG A 150 7.09 9.67 5.65
C ARG A 150 6.39 8.37 5.28
N ILE A 151 5.16 8.47 4.81
CA ILE A 151 4.38 7.32 4.32
C ILE A 151 4.66 7.12 2.84
N HIS A 152 5.21 5.96 2.48
CA HIS A 152 5.49 5.61 1.08
C HIS A 152 5.22 4.15 0.78
N PHE A 153 4.76 3.89 -0.45
CA PHE A 153 4.66 2.51 -0.95
C PHE A 153 6.03 1.99 -1.39
N LEU A 154 6.14 0.67 -1.38
CA LEU A 154 7.24 -0.10 -1.91
C LEU A 154 6.62 -1.18 -2.81
N GLU A 155 6.92 -1.15 -4.10
CA GLU A 155 6.42 -2.11 -5.09
C GLU A 155 7.60 -2.74 -5.83
N CYS A 156 7.64 -4.07 -5.91
CA CYS A 156 8.64 -4.76 -6.73
C CYS A 156 8.36 -4.48 -8.21
N SER A 157 9.38 -4.23 -9.02
CA SER A 157 9.18 -4.12 -10.47
C SER A 157 8.63 -5.40 -11.10
N GLY A 158 8.83 -6.56 -10.47
CA GLY A 158 8.22 -7.83 -10.86
C GLY A 158 6.77 -8.03 -10.39
N ASN A 159 6.14 -7.05 -9.73
CA ASN A 159 4.75 -7.14 -9.33
C ASN A 159 3.85 -7.31 -10.56
N THR A 160 2.87 -8.21 -10.48
CA THR A 160 1.91 -8.47 -11.58
C THR A 160 2.55 -9.03 -12.84
N ARG A 161 3.77 -9.59 -12.73
CA ARG A 161 4.46 -10.27 -13.84
C ARG A 161 3.62 -11.40 -14.48
N SER A 162 2.82 -12.10 -13.69
CA SER A 162 1.99 -13.21 -14.19
C SER A 162 0.95 -12.77 -15.22
N GLU A 163 0.56 -11.49 -15.24
CA GLU A 163 -0.54 -11.00 -16.08
C GLU A 163 -0.08 -10.56 -17.49
N TRP A 164 1.23 -10.54 -17.75
CA TRP A 164 1.74 -10.25 -19.11
C TRP A 164 1.15 -11.21 -20.14
N ALA A 165 1.08 -12.51 -19.84
CA ALA A 165 0.58 -13.54 -20.76
C ALA A 165 -0.96 -13.64 -20.82
N GLY A 166 -1.68 -12.86 -20.02
CA GLY A 166 -3.12 -12.97 -19.84
C GLY A 166 -3.48 -13.23 -18.37
N PRO A 167 -4.77 -13.41 -18.05
CA PRO A 167 -5.23 -13.62 -16.68
C PRO A 167 -4.63 -14.90 -16.11
N SER A 168 -3.93 -14.79 -14.99
CA SER A 168 -3.23 -15.95 -14.39
C SER A 168 -4.12 -16.92 -13.62
N GLY A 169 -5.41 -16.60 -13.43
CA GLY A 169 -6.29 -17.34 -12.52
C GLY A 169 -6.02 -17.10 -11.03
N GLN A 170 -4.95 -16.39 -10.68
CA GLN A 170 -4.48 -16.29 -9.29
C GLN A 170 -5.22 -15.20 -8.48
N PRO A 171 -5.38 -15.40 -7.15
CA PRO A 171 -5.81 -14.36 -6.21
C PRO A 171 -4.97 -13.09 -6.23
N VAL A 172 -5.54 -11.96 -5.78
CA VAL A 172 -4.87 -10.65 -5.75
C VAL A 172 -3.58 -10.64 -4.93
N GLN A 173 -3.47 -11.48 -3.89
CA GLN A 173 -2.24 -11.66 -3.12
C GLN A 173 -1.08 -12.09 -4.04
N TYR A 174 -1.31 -12.99 -5.00
CA TYR A 174 -0.25 -13.48 -5.87
C TYR A 174 0.00 -12.57 -7.07
N THR A 175 -1.04 -11.92 -7.60
CA THR A 175 -0.89 -11.03 -8.76
C THR A 175 -0.38 -9.64 -8.39
N HIS A 176 -0.73 -9.10 -7.22
CA HIS A 176 -0.40 -7.73 -6.83
C HIS A 176 0.35 -7.60 -5.50
N GLY A 177 0.54 -8.69 -4.75
CA GLY A 177 1.06 -8.65 -3.39
C GLY A 177 2.56 -8.41 -3.25
N LEU A 178 3.31 -8.17 -4.34
CA LEU A 178 4.65 -7.57 -4.24
C LEU A 178 4.54 -6.04 -4.03
N LEU A 179 3.70 -5.66 -3.07
CA LEU A 179 3.31 -4.29 -2.75
C LEU A 179 3.09 -4.15 -1.26
N SER A 180 3.65 -3.11 -0.67
CA SER A 180 3.43 -2.74 0.72
C SER A 180 3.51 -1.22 0.87
N CYS A 181 2.99 -0.68 1.96
CA CYS A 181 3.11 0.74 2.27
C CYS A 181 3.28 0.93 3.75
N CYS A 182 4.29 1.69 4.13
CA CYS A 182 4.64 1.88 5.52
C CYS A 182 4.94 3.34 5.77
N GLU A 183 4.84 3.71 7.04
CA GLU A 183 5.52 4.87 7.56
C GLU A 183 7.02 4.52 7.73
N TRP A 184 7.89 5.33 7.15
CA TRP A 184 9.34 5.13 7.18
C TRP A 184 10.00 6.28 7.93
N THR A 185 10.80 5.96 8.95
CA THR A 185 11.50 6.95 9.77
C THR A 185 13.01 6.80 9.62
N GLY A 186 13.68 7.92 9.32
CA GLY A 186 15.11 7.94 9.04
C GLY A 186 15.67 9.32 8.78
N VAL A 187 16.92 9.35 8.32
CA VAL A 187 17.64 10.58 7.96
C VAL A 187 17.49 10.81 6.46
N ARG A 188 17.30 12.05 6.02
CA ARG A 188 17.34 12.38 4.59
C ARG A 188 18.71 12.08 4.02
N LEU A 189 18.74 11.50 2.81
CA LEU A 189 19.99 11.27 2.08
C LEU A 189 20.78 12.58 1.93
N ALA A 190 20.09 13.68 1.59
CA ALA A 190 20.69 15.00 1.49
C ALA A 190 21.51 15.39 2.74
N THR A 191 20.99 15.15 3.95
CA THR A 191 21.69 15.46 5.22
C THR A 191 23.04 14.76 5.31
N LEU A 192 23.13 13.49 4.91
CA LEU A 192 24.38 12.72 4.94
C LEU A 192 25.36 13.20 3.86
N LEU A 193 24.84 13.54 2.69
CA LEU A 193 25.63 14.03 1.56
C LEU A 193 26.19 15.43 1.81
N ASP A 194 25.42 16.32 2.44
CA ASP A 194 25.86 17.67 2.82
C ASP A 194 27.04 17.61 3.81
N GLN A 195 26.99 16.69 4.78
CA GLN A 195 28.09 16.48 5.73
C GLN A 195 29.38 15.98 5.06
N SER A 196 29.26 15.19 3.99
CA SER A 196 30.41 14.65 3.25
C SER A 196 30.94 15.63 2.19
N GLY A 197 30.10 16.58 1.75
CA GLY A 197 30.36 17.54 0.68
C GLY A 197 30.46 16.86 -0.68
N VAL A 198 29.37 16.80 -1.43
CA VAL A 198 29.34 16.14 -2.75
C VAL A 198 30.23 16.88 -3.75
N ASP A 199 31.12 16.15 -4.44
CA ASP A 199 31.92 16.71 -5.53
C ASP A 199 31.00 17.06 -6.73
N PRO A 200 31.14 18.24 -7.37
CA PRO A 200 30.35 18.62 -8.53
C PRO A 200 30.42 17.67 -9.74
N ALA A 201 31.37 16.74 -9.80
CA ALA A 201 31.45 15.68 -10.81
C ALA A 201 30.54 14.48 -10.49
N ALA A 202 30.07 14.33 -9.25
CA ALA A 202 29.14 13.28 -8.88
C ALA A 202 27.78 13.51 -9.56
N ARG A 203 27.29 12.48 -10.24
CA ARG A 203 25.97 12.47 -10.91
C ARG A 203 25.10 11.30 -10.43
N TRP A 204 25.72 10.29 -9.86
CA TRP A 204 25.10 9.05 -9.44
C TRP A 204 25.58 8.62 -8.06
N LEU A 205 24.80 7.75 -7.44
CA LEU A 205 25.04 7.14 -6.15
C LEU A 205 24.91 5.63 -6.29
N LEU A 206 25.96 4.88 -5.98
CA LEU A 206 25.86 3.43 -5.80
C LEU A 206 25.45 3.14 -4.36
N ALA A 207 24.28 2.53 -4.17
CA ALA A 207 23.87 1.95 -2.90
C ALA A 207 24.21 0.45 -2.88
N GLU A 208 24.64 -0.05 -1.72
CA GLU A 208 25.02 -1.44 -1.50
C GLU A 208 24.61 -1.91 -0.09
N GLY A 209 24.05 -3.12 -0.04
CA GLY A 209 23.66 -3.86 1.15
C GLY A 209 24.76 -4.76 1.69
N ALA A 210 24.57 -5.23 2.91
CA ALA A 210 25.51 -6.07 3.64
C ALA A 210 25.27 -7.58 3.51
N ASP A 211 24.23 -8.00 2.80
CA ASP A 211 23.95 -9.41 2.56
C ASP A 211 24.89 -10.02 1.52
N GLY A 212 24.85 -11.35 1.38
CA GLY A 212 25.71 -12.10 0.47
C GLY A 212 25.52 -11.75 -1.02
N ALA A 213 24.40 -11.14 -1.40
CA ALA A 213 24.19 -10.64 -2.77
C ALA A 213 24.74 -9.23 -2.95
N ALA A 214 25.03 -8.51 -1.86
CA ALA A 214 25.33 -7.08 -1.76
C ALA A 214 24.25 -6.14 -2.33
N MET A 215 23.36 -6.61 -3.23
CA MET A 215 22.30 -5.85 -3.91
C MET A 215 22.73 -4.40 -4.24
N THR A 216 23.50 -4.25 -5.32
CA THR A 216 24.02 -2.95 -5.72
C THR A 216 23.12 -2.26 -6.74
N ARG A 217 22.83 -0.97 -6.53
CA ARG A 217 22.07 -0.14 -7.48
C ARG A 217 22.68 1.24 -7.64
N SER A 218 22.91 1.65 -8.89
CA SER A 218 23.28 3.01 -9.27
C SER A 218 22.02 3.86 -9.41
N LEU A 219 21.98 4.98 -8.68
CA LEU A 219 20.82 5.87 -8.61
C LEU A 219 21.20 7.29 -9.04
N PRO A 220 20.42 7.93 -9.92
CA PRO A 220 20.70 9.28 -10.39
C PRO A 220 20.42 10.31 -9.29
N LEU A 221 21.43 11.10 -8.90
CA LEU A 221 21.38 11.98 -7.73
C LEU A 221 20.29 13.05 -7.86
N ASP A 222 20.20 13.68 -9.03
CA ASP A 222 19.22 14.73 -9.36
C ASP A 222 17.78 14.27 -9.12
N ARG A 223 17.51 12.97 -9.24
CA ARG A 223 16.17 12.42 -9.05
C ARG A 223 15.92 11.95 -7.62
N ILE A 224 16.94 11.54 -6.87
CA ILE A 224 16.74 10.95 -5.54
C ILE A 224 17.04 11.90 -4.38
N LEU A 225 17.86 12.93 -4.58
CA LEU A 225 18.43 13.75 -3.50
C LEU A 225 17.37 14.33 -2.55
N GLU A 226 16.28 14.84 -3.11
CA GLU A 226 15.24 15.49 -2.32
C GLU A 226 14.29 14.52 -1.60
N ARG A 227 14.18 13.28 -2.09
CA ARG A 227 13.13 12.32 -1.67
C ARG A 227 13.66 11.10 -0.91
N ALA A 228 14.92 10.73 -1.08
CA ALA A 228 15.46 9.50 -0.51
C ALA A 228 15.73 9.63 1.00
N LEU A 229 15.49 8.53 1.71
CA LEU A 229 15.69 8.41 3.16
C LEU A 229 16.58 7.19 3.44
N VAL A 230 17.51 7.36 4.39
CA VAL A 230 18.24 6.28 5.03
C VAL A 230 17.53 5.96 6.34
N VAL A 231 16.79 4.86 6.37
CA VAL A 231 15.77 4.57 7.38
C VAL A 231 16.18 3.45 8.32
N TYR A 232 15.79 3.62 9.59
CA TYR A 232 16.08 2.70 10.70
C TYR A 232 14.81 2.27 11.46
N ALA A 233 13.65 2.83 11.10
CA ALA A 233 12.35 2.51 11.69
C ALA A 233 11.24 2.46 10.63
N GLN A 234 10.24 1.62 10.88
CA GLN A 234 9.13 1.29 10.00
C GLN A 234 7.87 1.09 10.85
N ASN A 235 6.80 1.83 10.54
CA ASN A 235 5.53 1.83 11.28
C ASN A 235 5.70 1.96 12.80
N GLY A 236 6.49 2.95 13.23
CA GLY A 236 6.69 3.26 14.66
C GLY A 236 7.67 2.37 15.43
N GLU A 237 8.20 1.29 14.84
CA GLU A 237 9.22 0.43 15.48
C GLU A 237 10.49 0.29 14.64
N ARG A 238 11.53 -0.34 15.18
CA ARG A 238 12.73 -0.68 14.40
C ARG A 238 12.37 -1.59 13.21
N LEU A 239 13.17 -1.49 12.14
CA LEU A 239 13.03 -2.39 10.99
C LEU A 239 13.01 -3.86 11.42
N ARG A 240 12.20 -4.68 10.74
CA ARG A 240 12.31 -6.13 10.87
C ARG A 240 13.57 -6.63 10.14
N PRO A 241 14.22 -7.73 10.60
CA PRO A 241 15.39 -8.29 9.92
C PRO A 241 15.21 -8.46 8.41
N GLU A 242 14.10 -9.04 7.99
CA GLU A 242 13.77 -9.27 6.58
C GLU A 242 13.54 -7.98 5.77
N ASN A 243 13.21 -6.88 6.47
CA ASN A 243 12.95 -5.58 5.88
C ASN A 243 14.18 -4.65 5.93
N GLY A 244 15.34 -5.15 6.35
CA GLY A 244 16.61 -4.44 6.24
C GLY A 244 17.21 -3.96 7.56
N TYR A 245 16.83 -4.53 8.71
CA TYR A 245 17.43 -4.17 9.99
C TYR A 245 18.98 -4.28 9.97
N PRO A 246 19.74 -3.30 10.48
CA PRO A 246 19.27 -2.12 11.22
C PRO A 246 19.00 -0.90 10.33
N LEU A 247 19.35 -0.96 9.04
CA LEU A 247 19.35 0.20 8.15
C LEU A 247 19.03 -0.16 6.70
N ARG A 248 18.17 0.61 6.05
CA ARG A 248 17.91 0.48 4.61
C ARG A 248 17.79 1.84 3.92
N LEU A 249 17.89 1.83 2.60
CA LEU A 249 17.51 2.95 1.75
C LEU A 249 16.03 2.84 1.37
N ILE A 250 15.32 3.97 1.38
CA ILE A 250 14.00 4.15 0.77
C ILE A 250 14.10 5.24 -0.27
N VAL A 251 13.68 4.94 -1.50
CA VAL A 251 13.67 5.87 -2.64
C VAL A 251 12.23 6.00 -3.15
N PRO A 252 11.42 6.92 -2.60
CA PRO A 252 10.00 7.00 -2.88
C PRO A 252 9.67 7.01 -4.37
N GLY A 253 8.75 6.13 -4.76
CA GLY A 253 8.24 5.99 -6.13
C GLY A 253 9.11 5.20 -7.10
N PHE A 254 10.34 4.82 -6.70
CA PHE A 254 11.18 3.94 -7.51
C PHE A 254 10.86 2.46 -7.25
N GLU A 255 11.16 1.60 -8.23
CA GLU A 255 11.02 0.15 -8.13
C GLU A 255 11.75 -0.43 -6.90
N GLY A 256 11.12 -1.40 -6.24
CA GLY A 256 11.49 -1.85 -4.90
C GLY A 256 12.92 -2.37 -4.74
N ASN A 257 13.59 -2.76 -5.83
CA ASN A 257 14.97 -3.23 -5.77
C ASN A 257 16.00 -2.07 -5.62
N THR A 258 15.62 -0.81 -5.86
CA THR A 258 16.44 0.37 -5.49
C THR A 258 16.43 0.67 -3.99
N HIS A 259 15.50 0.09 -3.24
CA HIS A 259 15.35 0.33 -1.79
C HIS A 259 16.26 -0.64 -1.03
N VAL A 260 17.57 -0.49 -1.23
CA VAL A 260 18.61 -1.41 -0.77
C VAL A 260 18.52 -1.64 0.74
N LYS A 261 18.41 -2.91 1.14
CA LYS A 261 18.33 -3.35 2.53
C LYS A 261 19.71 -3.58 3.11
N TRP A 262 19.81 -3.57 4.44
CA TRP A 262 21.05 -3.80 5.16
C TRP A 262 22.16 -2.86 4.68
N LEU A 263 21.78 -1.61 4.41
CA LEU A 263 22.56 -0.62 3.68
C LEU A 263 23.89 -0.36 4.37
N ARG A 264 25.00 -0.68 3.71
CA ARG A 264 26.34 -0.51 4.28
C ARG A 264 27.19 0.52 3.54
N ARG A 265 26.83 0.89 2.31
CA ARG A 265 27.66 1.76 1.49
C ARG A 265 26.86 2.60 0.51
N LEU A 266 27.26 3.86 0.43
CA LEU A 266 26.77 4.92 -0.44
C LEU A 266 28.00 5.55 -1.12
N LYS A 267 28.27 5.16 -2.36
CA LYS A 267 29.43 5.63 -3.14
C LYS A 267 29.00 6.63 -4.21
N LEU A 268 29.44 7.87 -4.12
CA LEU A 268 29.20 8.92 -5.11
C LEU A 268 30.10 8.68 -6.32
N ILE A 269 29.52 8.68 -7.52
CA ILE A 269 30.17 8.29 -8.77
C ILE A 269 29.70 9.17 -9.95
N ALA A 270 30.53 9.25 -11.00
CA ALA A 270 30.26 10.10 -12.17
C ALA A 270 29.26 9.48 -13.16
N ALA A 271 29.19 8.15 -13.21
CA ALA A 271 28.35 7.36 -14.11
C ALA A 271 27.88 6.09 -13.38
N PRO A 272 26.77 5.45 -13.79
CA PRO A 272 26.33 4.19 -13.18
C PRO A 272 27.38 3.08 -13.35
N GLU A 273 27.51 2.21 -12.35
CA GLU A 273 28.50 1.11 -12.35
C GLU A 273 28.12 -0.05 -13.30
N MET A 274 26.89 -0.07 -13.81
CA MET A 274 26.38 -1.11 -14.71
C MET A 274 26.45 -2.51 -14.06
N THR A 275 26.11 -2.60 -12.78
CA THR A 275 26.14 -3.87 -12.02
C THR A 275 25.12 -4.88 -12.55
N ARG A 276 25.20 -6.12 -12.08
CA ARG A 276 24.28 -7.20 -12.47
C ARG A 276 22.81 -6.81 -12.35
N GLU A 277 22.45 -6.17 -11.24
CA GLU A 277 21.06 -5.81 -10.89
C GLU A 277 20.60 -4.49 -11.52
N GLU A 278 21.32 -4.01 -12.53
CA GLU A 278 20.87 -2.93 -13.41
C GLU A 278 21.22 -3.20 -14.88
N THR A 279 21.70 -4.41 -15.22
CA THR A 279 22.02 -4.84 -16.58
C THR A 279 21.36 -6.18 -16.91
N SER A 280 21.80 -7.27 -16.28
CA SER A 280 21.25 -8.62 -16.46
C SER A 280 19.84 -8.74 -15.89
N LYS A 281 19.58 -8.03 -14.79
CA LYS A 281 18.27 -7.95 -14.13
C LYS A 281 17.78 -6.52 -14.14
N TYR A 282 16.47 -6.37 -13.92
CA TYR A 282 15.78 -5.07 -13.93
C TYR A 282 16.00 -4.27 -15.23
N THR A 283 16.22 -5.00 -16.32
CA THR A 283 16.14 -4.51 -17.69
C THR A 283 14.98 -5.22 -18.38
N THR A 284 14.32 -4.49 -19.27
CA THR A 284 13.08 -4.92 -19.92
C THR A 284 13.34 -5.12 -21.40
N LEU A 285 13.31 -6.36 -21.88
CA LEU A 285 13.52 -6.69 -23.29
C LEU A 285 12.29 -6.30 -24.12
N LEU A 286 12.51 -5.54 -25.19
CA LEU A 286 11.49 -5.12 -26.14
C LEU A 286 11.47 -6.03 -27.38
N PRO A 287 10.37 -6.01 -28.18
CA PRO A 287 10.24 -6.85 -29.37
C PRO A 287 11.34 -6.64 -30.43
N ASN A 288 11.94 -5.44 -30.47
CA ASN A 288 13.03 -5.11 -31.40
C ASN A 288 14.41 -5.63 -30.95
N GLY A 289 14.49 -6.37 -29.84
CA GLY A 289 15.73 -6.91 -29.30
C GLY A 289 16.54 -5.92 -28.43
N CYS A 290 16.13 -4.66 -28.32
CA CYS A 290 16.72 -3.72 -27.38
C CYS A 290 16.12 -3.91 -25.97
N ALA A 291 16.90 -3.56 -24.93
CA ALA A 291 16.41 -3.57 -23.56
C ALA A 291 16.29 -2.14 -23.01
N ARG A 292 15.20 -1.86 -22.29
CA ARG A 292 15.06 -0.65 -21.47
C ARG A 292 15.84 -0.88 -20.18
N GLN A 293 16.69 0.07 -19.84
CA GLN A 293 17.47 0.12 -18.61
C GLN A 293 17.08 1.35 -17.79
N PHE A 294 17.35 1.33 -16.49
CA PHE A 294 17.10 2.48 -15.60
C PHE A 294 15.65 2.96 -15.60
N VAL A 295 14.72 2.01 -15.74
CA VAL A 295 13.28 2.24 -15.57
C VAL A 295 13.00 2.28 -14.08
N PHE A 296 13.16 3.45 -13.47
CA PHE A 296 13.07 3.57 -12.02
C PHE A 296 11.62 3.75 -11.54
N GLU A 297 10.86 4.68 -12.10
CA GLU A 297 9.50 4.97 -11.62
C GLU A 297 8.55 3.77 -11.76
N MET A 298 7.80 3.52 -10.69
CA MET A 298 6.59 2.72 -10.76
C MET A 298 5.45 3.63 -11.26
N ASP A 299 4.97 3.40 -12.48
CA ASP A 299 3.88 4.18 -13.08
C ASP A 299 2.55 3.99 -12.32
N ALA A 300 1.56 4.87 -12.54
CA ALA A 300 0.29 4.79 -11.84
C ALA A 300 -0.41 3.44 -12.06
N LYS A 301 -0.92 2.87 -10.98
CA LYS A 301 -1.50 1.53 -10.95
C LYS A 301 -2.60 1.45 -9.89
N SER A 302 -3.61 0.62 -10.16
CA SER A 302 -4.65 0.28 -9.20
C SER A 302 -5.12 -1.15 -9.35
N VAL A 303 -5.70 -1.69 -8.28
CA VAL A 303 -6.37 -2.99 -8.25
C VAL A 303 -7.50 -2.98 -7.24
N ILE A 304 -8.65 -3.57 -7.61
CA ILE A 304 -9.73 -3.90 -6.68
C ILE A 304 -9.27 -5.09 -5.83
N THR A 305 -9.24 -4.94 -4.51
CA THR A 305 -8.88 -6.01 -3.56
C THR A 305 -10.11 -6.72 -2.99
N ARG A 306 -11.28 -6.08 -3.01
CA ARG A 306 -12.55 -6.66 -2.55
C ARG A 306 -13.71 -6.14 -3.43
N PRO A 307 -14.51 -7.02 -4.05
CA PRO A 307 -14.25 -8.43 -4.28
C PRO A 307 -13.09 -8.65 -5.28
N SER A 308 -12.36 -9.76 -5.15
CA SER A 308 -11.28 -10.18 -6.05
C SER A 308 -11.29 -11.70 -6.17
N ALA A 309 -10.45 -12.27 -7.04
CA ALA A 309 -10.37 -13.72 -7.23
C ALA A 309 -10.23 -14.48 -5.90
N GLY A 310 -11.10 -15.48 -5.70
CA GLY A 310 -11.22 -16.26 -4.45
C GLY A 310 -12.39 -15.83 -3.55
N HIS A 311 -12.99 -14.67 -3.77
CA HIS A 311 -14.22 -14.26 -3.09
C HIS A 311 -15.47 -14.81 -3.79
N ARG A 312 -16.57 -14.90 -3.03
CA ARG A 312 -17.91 -15.20 -3.53
C ARG A 312 -18.91 -14.20 -2.98
N LEU A 313 -19.71 -13.60 -3.86
CA LEU A 313 -20.82 -12.74 -3.48
C LEU A 313 -22.00 -13.62 -3.02
N ALA A 314 -22.38 -13.49 -1.75
CA ALA A 314 -23.37 -14.37 -1.13
C ALA A 314 -24.82 -14.09 -1.54
N ALA A 315 -25.15 -12.86 -1.91
CA ALA A 315 -26.53 -12.46 -2.22
C ALA A 315 -26.55 -11.26 -3.18
N ARG A 316 -27.69 -11.04 -3.83
CA ARG A 316 -27.93 -9.78 -4.56
C ARG A 316 -27.95 -8.62 -3.58
N GLY A 317 -27.49 -7.44 -4.01
CA GLY A 317 -27.54 -6.24 -3.22
C GLY A 317 -26.22 -5.48 -3.17
N TYR A 318 -26.05 -4.71 -2.11
CA TYR A 318 -24.95 -3.76 -1.98
C TYR A 318 -23.62 -4.44 -1.63
N TYR A 319 -22.58 -4.08 -2.38
CA TYR A 319 -21.19 -4.39 -2.16
C TYR A 319 -20.34 -3.13 -2.34
N ALA A 320 -19.45 -2.87 -1.38
CA ALA A 320 -18.42 -1.86 -1.56
C ALA A 320 -17.28 -2.46 -2.38
N LEU A 321 -17.04 -1.95 -3.58
CA LEU A 321 -15.82 -2.23 -4.33
C LEU A 321 -14.69 -1.46 -3.68
N SER A 322 -13.67 -2.14 -3.15
CA SER A 322 -12.56 -1.52 -2.44
C SER A 322 -11.22 -1.97 -3.03
N GLY A 323 -10.26 -1.07 -3.11
CA GLY A 323 -8.96 -1.37 -3.72
C GLY A 323 -7.88 -0.36 -3.40
N TYR A 324 -6.69 -0.58 -3.97
CA TYR A 324 -5.54 0.31 -3.82
C TYR A 324 -5.22 0.98 -5.14
N ALA A 325 -4.80 2.24 -5.08
CA ALA A 325 -4.19 2.97 -6.18
C ALA A 325 -2.91 3.67 -5.71
N TRP A 326 -1.89 3.73 -6.55
CA TRP A 326 -0.60 4.37 -6.25
C TRP A 326 0.11 4.83 -7.52
N SER A 327 1.04 5.77 -7.37
CA SER A 327 1.93 6.20 -8.45
C SER A 327 3.27 6.62 -7.88
N GLY A 328 4.36 6.18 -8.49
CA GLY A 328 5.72 6.64 -8.18
C GLY A 328 6.01 8.06 -8.67
N ARG A 329 5.12 8.62 -9.49
CA ARG A 329 5.24 9.99 -10.01
C ARG A 329 4.61 11.04 -9.10
N GLY A 330 3.78 10.66 -8.14
CA GLY A 330 3.14 11.63 -7.25
C GLY A 330 1.94 11.08 -6.49
N ARG A 331 0.97 11.96 -6.23
CA ARG A 331 -0.34 11.60 -5.66
C ARG A 331 -1.26 10.96 -6.70
N ILE A 332 -2.13 10.07 -6.23
CA ILE A 332 -3.33 9.69 -6.98
C ILE A 332 -4.31 10.86 -6.97
N ARG A 333 -4.73 11.29 -8.16
CA ARG A 333 -5.72 12.35 -8.32
C ARG A 333 -7.13 11.80 -8.27
N ARG A 334 -7.38 10.69 -8.97
CA ARG A 334 -8.67 9.98 -8.95
C ARG A 334 -8.49 8.52 -9.33
N VAL A 335 -9.49 7.71 -8.99
CA VAL A 335 -9.63 6.33 -9.45
C VAL A 335 -10.99 6.20 -10.11
N GLU A 336 -11.02 5.55 -11.26
CA GLU A 336 -12.26 5.19 -11.93
C GLU A 336 -12.47 3.68 -11.82
N VAL A 337 -13.72 3.27 -11.64
CA VAL A 337 -14.12 1.86 -11.54
C VAL A 337 -15.13 1.55 -12.64
N SER A 338 -15.03 0.35 -13.21
CA SER A 338 -16.00 -0.19 -14.16
C SER A 338 -16.51 -1.54 -13.65
N THR A 339 -17.77 -1.84 -13.97
CA THR A 339 -18.40 -3.14 -13.69
C THR A 339 -18.80 -3.88 -14.97
N ASP A 340 -18.50 -3.29 -16.14
CA ASP A 340 -18.92 -3.78 -17.46
C ASP A 340 -17.74 -4.02 -18.42
N GLY A 341 -16.53 -4.18 -17.86
CA GLY A 341 -15.31 -4.47 -18.61
C GLY A 341 -14.68 -3.24 -19.28
N GLY A 342 -14.91 -2.06 -18.71
CA GLY A 342 -14.31 -0.81 -19.17
C GLY A 342 -15.12 -0.08 -20.25
N ARG A 343 -16.36 -0.49 -20.50
CA ARG A 343 -17.28 0.20 -21.44
C ARG A 343 -17.80 1.50 -20.83
N SER A 344 -18.11 1.48 -19.52
CA SER A 344 -18.44 2.66 -18.74
C SER A 344 -17.59 2.74 -17.46
N TRP A 345 -17.35 3.97 -17.01
CA TRP A 345 -16.50 4.27 -15.87
C TRP A 345 -17.20 5.25 -14.94
N ARG A 346 -17.06 5.03 -13.64
CA ARG A 346 -17.51 5.94 -12.59
C ARG A 346 -16.36 6.26 -11.66
N GLU A 347 -16.31 7.49 -11.17
CA GLU A 347 -15.31 7.89 -10.20
C GLU A 347 -15.56 7.20 -8.86
N ALA A 348 -14.51 6.61 -8.28
CA ALA A 348 -14.52 6.04 -6.95
C ALA A 348 -14.16 7.11 -5.91
N ARG A 349 -14.72 7.00 -4.72
CA ARG A 349 -14.33 7.84 -3.57
C ARG A 349 -12.95 7.41 -3.09
N LEU A 350 -12.02 8.35 -2.96
CA LEU A 350 -10.76 8.11 -2.26
C LEU A 350 -11.02 8.11 -0.74
N ALA A 351 -10.68 7.03 -0.07
CA ALA A 351 -10.86 6.87 1.37
C ALA A 351 -9.64 7.45 2.10
N GLY A 352 -9.73 8.74 2.45
CA GLY A 352 -8.65 9.52 3.05
C GLY A 352 -7.94 10.42 2.05
N ALA A 353 -6.99 11.23 2.53
CA ALA A 353 -6.21 12.11 1.67
C ALA A 353 -5.17 11.30 0.87
N PRO A 354 -5.06 11.49 -0.46
CA PRO A 354 -3.99 10.88 -1.24
C PRO A 354 -2.65 11.53 -0.86
N HIS A 355 -1.69 10.70 -0.46
CA HIS A 355 -0.33 11.13 -0.14
C HIS A 355 0.62 10.92 -1.33
N ASP A 356 1.67 11.73 -1.38
CA ASP A 356 2.70 11.65 -2.41
C ASP A 356 3.41 10.29 -2.36
N ARG A 357 3.35 9.52 -3.46
CA ARG A 357 4.03 8.22 -3.61
C ARG A 357 3.69 7.25 -2.48
N ALA A 358 2.43 7.21 -2.08
CA ALA A 358 1.88 6.28 -1.10
C ALA A 358 0.69 5.50 -1.69
N LEU A 359 0.25 4.45 -1.00
CA LEU A 359 -1.01 3.80 -1.32
C LEU A 359 -2.17 4.73 -0.98
N THR A 360 -3.13 4.81 -1.90
CA THR A 360 -4.43 5.45 -1.73
C THR A 360 -5.50 4.38 -1.77
N ARG A 361 -6.34 4.31 -0.72
CA ARG A 361 -7.51 3.43 -0.69
C ARG A 361 -8.63 4.08 -1.51
N PHE A 362 -9.30 3.33 -2.37
CA PHE A 362 -10.51 3.80 -3.06
C PHE A 362 -11.69 2.87 -2.78
N GLU A 363 -12.90 3.43 -2.84
CA GLU A 363 -14.17 2.74 -2.63
C GLU A 363 -15.22 3.19 -3.66
N ALA A 364 -15.99 2.25 -4.21
CA ALA A 364 -17.11 2.53 -5.09
C ALA A 364 -18.32 1.67 -4.73
N ASP A 365 -19.47 2.32 -4.59
CA ASP A 365 -20.74 1.67 -4.24
C ASP A 365 -21.23 0.83 -5.41
N TRP A 366 -21.52 -0.45 -5.20
CA TRP A 366 -22.03 -1.32 -6.24
C TRP A 366 -23.22 -2.13 -5.76
N THR A 367 -24.34 -2.03 -6.46
CA THR A 367 -25.47 -2.95 -6.27
C THR A 367 -25.33 -4.06 -7.29
N TRP A 368 -24.90 -5.24 -6.84
CA TRP A 368 -24.85 -6.42 -7.68
C TRP A 368 -26.27 -6.97 -7.86
N ASP A 369 -26.68 -7.07 -9.12
CA ASP A 369 -28.00 -7.55 -9.51
C ASP A 369 -28.07 -9.08 -9.59
N GLY A 370 -26.98 -9.80 -9.39
CA GLY A 370 -26.90 -11.26 -9.54
C GLY A 370 -26.47 -11.75 -10.92
N GLY A 371 -26.24 -10.84 -11.87
CA GLY A 371 -25.75 -11.15 -13.22
C GLY A 371 -24.22 -11.14 -13.33
N PRO A 372 -23.66 -11.56 -14.47
CA PRO A 372 -22.22 -11.51 -14.68
C PRO A 372 -21.71 -10.06 -14.73
N ALA A 373 -20.54 -9.82 -14.14
CA ALA A 373 -19.90 -8.50 -14.13
C ALA A 373 -18.39 -8.62 -14.39
N ASN A 374 -17.80 -7.56 -14.95
CA ASN A 374 -16.35 -7.46 -15.16
C ASN A 374 -15.86 -6.22 -14.43
N LEU A 375 -15.24 -6.44 -13.27
CA LEU A 375 -14.79 -5.39 -12.36
C LEU A 375 -13.39 -4.95 -12.76
N GLN A 376 -13.23 -3.65 -12.97
CA GLN A 376 -11.96 -3.02 -13.30
C GLN A 376 -11.78 -1.74 -12.50
N SER A 377 -10.52 -1.38 -12.24
CA SER A 377 -10.14 -0.08 -11.70
C SER A 377 -9.00 0.50 -12.53
N ARG A 378 -9.00 1.82 -12.73
CA ARG A 378 -7.84 2.53 -13.27
C ARG A 378 -7.49 3.77 -12.45
N ALA A 379 -6.20 3.91 -12.15
CA ALA A 379 -5.65 5.09 -11.49
C ALA A 379 -5.35 6.21 -12.49
N ILE A 380 -5.59 7.46 -12.05
CA ILE A 380 -5.09 8.67 -12.69
C ILE A 380 -4.28 9.44 -11.64
N ASP A 381 -3.01 9.69 -11.93
CA ASP A 381 -2.15 10.45 -11.02
C ASP A 381 -2.17 11.96 -11.30
N GLU A 382 -1.52 12.74 -10.45
CA GLU A 382 -1.49 14.20 -10.57
C GLU A 382 -0.73 14.73 -11.80
N THR A 383 0.05 13.89 -12.47
CA THR A 383 0.70 14.24 -13.75
C THR A 383 -0.25 14.11 -14.95
N GLY A 384 -1.43 13.52 -14.74
CA GLY A 384 -2.38 13.20 -15.80
C GLY A 384 -2.14 11.84 -16.46
N TYR A 385 -1.17 11.05 -15.97
CA TYR A 385 -0.96 9.70 -16.45
C TYR A 385 -2.16 8.83 -16.08
N VAL A 386 -2.70 8.13 -17.08
CA VAL A 386 -3.83 7.20 -16.93
C VAL A 386 -3.30 5.78 -17.03
N GLN A 387 -3.63 4.95 -16.04
CA GLN A 387 -3.26 3.54 -16.03
C GLN A 387 -3.72 2.84 -17.33
N PRO A 388 -2.82 2.19 -18.08
CA PRO A 388 -3.12 1.63 -19.39
C PRO A 388 -3.87 0.30 -19.27
N THR A 389 -4.61 -0.06 -20.32
CA THR A 389 -5.07 -1.44 -20.54
C THR A 389 -3.88 -2.38 -20.77
N ARG A 390 -4.06 -3.69 -20.54
CA ARG A 390 -3.05 -4.69 -20.88
C ARG A 390 -2.68 -4.64 -22.36
N GLU A 391 -3.65 -4.50 -23.24
CA GLU A 391 -3.50 -4.49 -24.69
C GLU A 391 -2.54 -3.37 -25.11
N ALA A 392 -2.74 -2.15 -24.59
CA ALA A 392 -1.85 -1.03 -24.81
C ALA A 392 -0.41 -1.28 -24.31
N LEU A 393 -0.24 -1.90 -23.13
CA LEU A 393 1.09 -2.26 -22.62
C LEU A 393 1.79 -3.29 -23.49
N VAL A 394 1.09 -4.35 -23.89
CA VAL A 394 1.64 -5.41 -24.74
C VAL A 394 1.96 -4.87 -26.14
N ALA A 395 1.12 -4.01 -26.71
CA ALA A 395 1.40 -3.35 -27.97
C ALA A 395 2.68 -2.50 -27.91
N ALA A 396 2.92 -1.81 -26.79
CA ALA A 396 4.10 -0.97 -26.62
C ALA A 396 5.38 -1.73 -26.24
N ARG A 397 5.27 -2.84 -25.50
CA ARG A 397 6.40 -3.48 -24.80
C ARG A 397 6.59 -4.96 -25.12
N GLY A 398 5.66 -5.59 -25.83
CA GLY A 398 5.61 -7.03 -26.02
C GLY A 398 5.30 -7.80 -24.74
N LEU A 399 5.41 -9.13 -24.80
CA LEU A 399 5.13 -10.03 -23.68
C LEU A 399 6.36 -10.32 -22.79
N ASN A 400 7.56 -9.99 -23.28
CA ASN A 400 8.83 -10.32 -22.63
C ASN A 400 9.36 -9.19 -21.72
N SER A 401 8.53 -8.19 -21.43
CA SER A 401 8.96 -7.03 -20.63
C SER A 401 9.31 -7.40 -19.18
N GLU A 402 8.71 -8.49 -18.66
CA GLU A 402 8.83 -9.10 -17.32
C GLU A 402 8.52 -8.21 -16.10
N TYR A 403 8.82 -6.92 -16.19
CA TYR A 403 8.75 -5.92 -15.14
C TYR A 403 7.81 -4.77 -15.52
N HIS A 404 7.45 -3.94 -14.54
CA HIS A 404 6.64 -2.73 -14.69
C HIS A 404 5.30 -3.00 -15.39
N TYR A 405 4.63 -4.10 -15.03
CA TYR A 405 3.25 -4.32 -15.44
C TYR A 405 2.32 -3.47 -14.58
N ASN A 406 1.70 -2.46 -15.18
CA ASN A 406 0.66 -1.66 -14.55
C ASN A 406 -0.67 -1.71 -15.31
N GLY A 407 -0.91 -2.77 -16.08
CA GLY A 407 -2.15 -2.94 -16.82
C GLY A 407 -3.37 -2.97 -15.89
N ILE A 408 -4.49 -2.45 -16.35
CA ILE A 408 -5.79 -2.58 -15.66
C ILE A 408 -6.07 -4.07 -15.41
N GLN A 409 -6.34 -4.42 -14.15
CA GLN A 409 -6.74 -5.77 -13.74
C GLN A 409 -8.24 -5.96 -13.94
N ASN A 410 -8.63 -7.14 -14.43
CA ASN A 410 -10.03 -7.54 -14.57
C ASN A 410 -10.38 -8.63 -13.54
N TRP A 411 -11.51 -8.49 -12.85
CA TRP A 411 -12.13 -9.57 -12.09
C TRP A 411 -13.50 -9.90 -12.66
N ARG A 412 -13.70 -11.14 -13.08
CA ARG A 412 -14.99 -11.61 -13.57
C ARG A 412 -15.81 -12.14 -12.40
N VAL A 413 -17.03 -11.66 -12.27
CA VAL A 413 -18.07 -12.20 -11.39
C VAL A 413 -19.04 -13.00 -12.25
N ASP A 414 -19.33 -14.24 -11.87
CA ASP A 414 -20.34 -15.05 -12.53
C ASP A 414 -21.70 -15.02 -11.81
N GLU A 415 -22.71 -15.68 -12.37
CA GLU A 415 -24.08 -15.72 -11.83
C GLU A 415 -24.17 -16.43 -10.46
N THR A 416 -23.16 -17.21 -10.09
CA THR A 416 -23.05 -17.85 -8.76
C THR A 416 -22.39 -16.93 -7.73
N GLY A 417 -22.00 -15.72 -8.15
CA GLY A 417 -21.26 -14.74 -7.38
C GLY A 417 -19.78 -15.06 -7.24
N GLU A 418 -19.27 -16.10 -7.92
CA GLU A 418 -17.85 -16.45 -7.86
C GLU A 418 -17.03 -15.41 -8.60
N VAL A 419 -15.93 -14.98 -7.97
CA VAL A 419 -15.03 -13.97 -8.51
C VAL A 419 -13.75 -14.65 -8.98
N ARG A 420 -13.35 -14.42 -10.24
CA ARG A 420 -12.19 -15.05 -10.87
C ARG A 420 -11.29 -14.03 -11.57
N ASN A 421 -10.00 -14.36 -11.69
CA ASN A 421 -9.08 -13.69 -12.60
C ASN A 421 -9.31 -14.27 -14.00
N ALA A 422 -9.99 -13.54 -14.88
CA ALA A 422 -10.41 -14.04 -16.19
C ALA A 422 -10.54 -12.93 -17.24
#